data_AF-A0A380PR46-F1
#
_entry.id   AF-A0A380PR46-F1
#
_cell.length_a   1.000
_cell.length_b   1.000
_cell.length_c   1.000
_cell.angle_alpha   90.00
_cell.angle_beta   90.00
_cell.angle_gamma   90.00
#
_symmetry.space_group_name_H-M   'P 1'
#
loop_
_entity.id
_entity.type
_entity.pdbx_description
1 polymer ?
#
loop_
_entity_poly.entity_id
_entity_poly.type
_entity_poly.pdbx_seq_one_letter_code
_entity_poly.pdbx_strand_id
1 'polypeptide(L)'
;MKKKLRQRNQAWISRQLRRAQKEGMSLSFFINFPSIRAVACNGERLKRRGRLKPDWERALFHPGWGEVPIVGQKGTVYWFEGFDKEQLPVELVPLWEDA
;
A
#
# COMPACT_ATOMS: atom_id res chain seq x y z
N MET A 1 -27.95 -15.38 -19.08
CA MET A 1 -26.87 -14.49 -18.56
C MET A 1 -25.80 -15.19 -17.72
N LYS A 2 -26.15 -16.11 -16.80
CA LYS A 2 -25.20 -16.78 -15.90
C LYS A 2 -24.06 -17.55 -16.59
N LYS A 3 -24.32 -18.20 -17.74
CA LYS A 3 -23.30 -18.97 -18.49
C LYS A 3 -22.16 -18.08 -19.04
N LYS A 4 -22.48 -16.93 -19.64
CA LYS A 4 -21.49 -15.98 -20.18
C LYS A 4 -20.59 -15.44 -19.07
N LEU A 5 -21.18 -15.08 -17.92
CA LEU A 5 -20.43 -14.54 -16.79
C LEU A 5 -19.50 -15.60 -16.18
N ARG A 6 -19.96 -16.85 -16.04
CA ARG A 6 -19.11 -17.99 -15.62
C ARG A 6 -17.94 -18.22 -16.59
N GLN A 7 -18.20 -18.27 -17.89
CA GLN A 7 -17.14 -18.45 -18.90
C GLN A 7 -16.10 -17.32 -18.86
N ARG A 8 -16.54 -16.07 -18.74
CA ARG A 8 -15.63 -14.92 -18.62
C ARG A 8 -14.77 -15.00 -17.36
N ASN A 9 -15.37 -15.34 -16.21
CA ASN A 9 -14.65 -15.46 -14.95
C ASN A 9 -13.65 -16.62 -15.00
N GLN A 10 -14.04 -17.78 -15.54
CA GLN A 10 -13.14 -18.92 -15.73
C GLN A 10 -11.96 -18.54 -16.63
N ALA A 11 -12.21 -17.93 -17.78
CA ALA A 11 -11.15 -17.49 -18.70
C ALA A 11 -10.22 -16.45 -18.08
N TRP A 12 -10.72 -15.60 -17.18
CA TRP A 12 -9.89 -14.65 -16.44
C TRP A 12 -9.04 -15.34 -15.37
N ILE A 13 -9.62 -16.21 -14.53
CA ILE A 13 -8.91 -16.96 -13.49
C ILE A 13 -7.83 -17.85 -14.11
N SER A 14 -8.13 -18.59 -15.19
CA SER A 14 -7.15 -19.44 -15.87
C SER A 14 -5.96 -18.66 -16.42
N ARG A 15 -6.17 -17.40 -16.86
CA ARG A 15 -5.06 -16.52 -17.26
C ARG A 15 -4.18 -16.12 -16.08
N GLN A 16 -4.77 -15.80 -14.92
CA GLN A 16 -3.98 -15.49 -13.73
C GLN A 16 -3.24 -16.72 -13.21
N LEU A 17 -3.84 -17.91 -13.27
CA LEU A 17 -3.17 -19.15 -12.87
C LEU A 17 -1.92 -19.45 -13.71
N ARG A 18 -2.01 -19.26 -15.04
CA ARG A 18 -0.84 -19.42 -15.91
C ARG A 18 0.28 -18.44 -15.59
N ARG A 19 -0.06 -17.19 -15.23
CA ARG A 19 0.92 -16.19 -14.80
C ARG A 19 1.54 -16.58 -13.46
N ALA A 20 0.73 -17.00 -12.50
CA ALA A 20 1.17 -17.48 -11.20
C ALA A 20 2.21 -18.60 -11.34
N GLN A 21 1.92 -19.60 -12.17
CA GLN A 21 2.84 -20.69 -12.47
C GLN A 21 4.12 -20.22 -13.16
N LYS A 22 4.02 -19.34 -14.16
CA LYS A 22 5.18 -18.82 -14.89
C LYS A 22 6.13 -18.03 -13.99
N GLU A 23 5.58 -17.18 -13.12
CA GLU A 23 6.35 -16.27 -12.26
C GLU A 23 6.72 -16.91 -10.91
N GLY A 24 6.34 -18.18 -10.67
CA GLY A 24 6.62 -18.87 -9.39
C GLY A 24 5.94 -18.22 -8.18
N MET A 25 4.83 -17.52 -8.38
CA MET A 25 4.12 -16.75 -7.34
C MET A 25 2.72 -17.31 -7.08
N SER A 26 2.12 -16.94 -5.95
CA SER A 26 0.78 -17.39 -5.58
C SER A 26 -0.30 -16.82 -6.51
N LEU A 27 -1.35 -17.60 -6.80
CA LEU A 27 -2.51 -17.11 -7.55
C LEU A 27 -3.21 -15.94 -6.82
N SER A 28 -3.23 -15.97 -5.49
CA SER A 28 -3.83 -14.91 -4.67
C SER A 28 -3.18 -13.54 -4.94
N PHE A 29 -1.87 -13.50 -5.16
CA PHE A 29 -1.19 -12.27 -5.58
C PHE A 29 -1.81 -11.71 -6.86
N PHE A 30 -1.91 -12.49 -7.93
CA PHE A 30 -2.46 -12.01 -9.21
C PHE A 30 -3.95 -11.67 -9.18
N ILE A 31 -4.72 -12.33 -8.31
CA ILE A 31 -6.13 -11.99 -8.09
C ILE A 31 -6.24 -10.63 -7.40
N ASN A 32 -5.41 -10.35 -6.40
CA ASN A 32 -5.47 -9.14 -5.60
C ASN A 32 -4.70 -7.95 -6.21
N PHE A 33 -3.68 -8.23 -7.02
CA PHE A 33 -2.78 -7.23 -7.60
C PHE A 33 -3.50 -6.10 -8.34
N PRO A 34 -4.54 -6.33 -9.17
CA PRO A 34 -5.26 -5.25 -9.81
C PRO A 34 -5.88 -4.26 -8.81
N SER A 35 -6.41 -4.76 -7.68
CA SER A 35 -7.00 -3.93 -6.62
C SER A 35 -5.91 -3.15 -5.88
N ILE A 36 -4.84 -3.84 -5.46
CA ILE A 36 -3.69 -3.20 -4.79
C ILE A 36 -3.11 -2.08 -5.66
N ARG A 37 -2.89 -2.37 -6.95
CA ARG A 37 -2.39 -1.39 -7.92
C ARG A 37 -3.34 -0.21 -8.08
N ALA A 38 -4.65 -0.43 -8.11
CA ALA A 38 -5.62 0.66 -8.20
C ALA A 38 -5.57 1.59 -6.97
N VAL A 39 -5.42 1.02 -5.77
CA VAL A 39 -5.23 1.80 -4.52
C VAL A 39 -3.94 2.61 -4.58
N ALA A 40 -2.83 1.98 -4.96
CA ALA A 40 -1.53 2.66 -5.10
C ALA A 40 -1.59 3.81 -6.12
N CYS A 41 -2.11 3.57 -7.33
CA CYS A 41 -2.24 4.62 -8.35
C CYS A 41 -3.14 5.77 -7.89
N ASN A 42 -4.23 5.47 -7.17
CA ASN A 42 -5.10 6.51 -6.62
C ASN A 42 -4.38 7.31 -5.52
N GLY A 43 -3.64 6.65 -4.64
CA GLY A 43 -2.85 7.31 -3.62
C GLY A 43 -1.78 8.21 -4.23
N GLU A 44 -1.04 7.74 -5.24
CA GLU A 44 -0.06 8.56 -5.98
C GLU A 44 -0.69 9.81 -6.61
N ARG A 45 -1.91 9.67 -7.14
CA ARG A 45 -2.66 10.82 -7.66
C ARG A 45 -3.05 11.80 -6.55
N LEU A 46 -3.38 11.31 -5.35
CA LEU A 46 -3.73 12.16 -4.21
C LEU A 46 -2.50 12.82 -3.59
N LYS A 47 -1.36 12.12 -3.50
CA LYS A 47 -0.06 12.65 -3.08
C LYS A 47 0.31 13.86 -3.94
N ARG A 48 0.27 13.71 -5.27
CA ARG A 48 0.53 14.80 -6.22
C ARG A 48 -0.41 16.01 -6.08
N ARG A 49 -1.58 15.83 -5.48
CA ARG A 49 -2.55 16.90 -5.23
C ARG A 49 -2.44 17.48 -3.82
N GLY A 50 -1.44 17.08 -3.02
CA GLY A 50 -1.28 17.49 -1.63
C GLY A 50 -2.43 17.03 -0.72
N ARG A 51 -3.15 15.96 -1.10
CA ARG A 51 -4.32 15.46 -0.36
C ARG A 51 -4.02 14.29 0.57
N LEU A 52 -2.79 13.80 0.55
CA LEU A 52 -2.28 12.85 1.53
C LEU A 52 -1.32 13.59 2.45
N LYS A 53 -1.34 13.22 3.73
CA LYS A 53 -0.44 13.76 4.73
C LYS A 53 0.12 12.60 5.59
N PRO A 54 1.35 12.72 6.08
CA PRO A 54 1.83 11.84 7.14
C PRO A 54 0.99 12.06 8.40
N ASP A 55 0.58 10.98 9.02
CA ASP A 55 -0.11 10.97 10.31
C ASP A 55 0.89 10.58 11.41
N TRP A 56 1.58 11.60 11.92
CA TRP A 56 2.65 11.45 12.91
C TRP A 56 2.15 10.96 14.28
N GLU A 57 0.87 11.14 14.60
CA GLU A 57 0.27 10.59 15.84
C GLU A 57 0.25 9.07 15.82
N ARG A 58 0.30 8.45 14.63
CA ARG A 58 0.30 7.01 14.41
C ARG A 58 1.65 6.50 13.87
N ALA A 59 2.71 7.30 13.99
CA ALA A 59 4.05 6.88 13.62
C ALA A 59 4.51 5.72 14.51
N LEU A 60 5.23 4.79 13.91
CA LEU A 60 5.89 3.68 14.61
C LEU A 60 7.38 3.93 14.64
N PHE A 61 7.97 3.78 15.81
CA PHE A 61 9.39 4.00 16.05
C PHE A 61 10.09 2.66 16.23
N HIS A 62 11.22 2.52 15.57
CA HIS A 62 12.11 1.38 15.66
C HIS A 62 13.54 1.88 15.96
N PRO A 63 14.43 1.02 16.50
CA PRO A 63 15.83 1.39 16.66
C PRO A 63 16.45 1.78 15.31
N GLY A 64 16.85 3.04 15.19
CA GLY A 64 17.51 3.60 14.01
C GLY A 64 16.63 3.95 12.81
N TRP A 65 15.31 3.73 12.85
CA TRP A 65 14.38 4.12 11.77
C TRP A 65 12.94 4.19 12.27
N GLY A 66 12.05 4.86 11.54
CA GLY A 66 10.61 4.84 11.84
C GLY A 66 9.77 4.70 10.59
N GLU A 67 8.48 4.47 10.77
CA GLU A 67 7.50 4.50 9.69
C GLU A 67 6.26 5.31 10.05
N VAL A 68 5.81 6.14 9.11
CA VAL A 68 4.63 6.98 9.29
C VAL A 68 3.55 6.61 8.27
N PRO A 69 2.29 6.38 8.72
CA PRO A 69 1.21 6.14 7.79
C PRO A 69 0.88 7.39 6.98
N ILE A 70 0.79 7.24 5.66
CA ILE A 70 0.31 8.26 4.74
C ILE A 70 -1.21 8.13 4.62
N VAL A 71 -1.93 9.12 5.14
CA VAL A 71 -3.38 9.11 5.27
C VAL A 71 -4.06 10.10 4.34
N GLY A 72 -5.24 9.72 3.83
CA GLY A 72 -6.14 10.63 3.13
C GLY A 72 -7.10 11.36 4.08
N GLN A 73 -7.89 12.29 3.53
CA GLN A 73 -8.85 13.14 4.28
C GLN A 73 -9.86 12.40 5.17
N LYS A 74 -10.07 11.09 4.99
CA LYS A 74 -10.99 10.27 5.80
C LYS A 74 -10.26 9.32 6.76
N GLY A 75 -8.97 9.54 7.03
CA GLY A 75 -8.14 8.65 7.86
C GLY A 75 -7.79 7.31 7.20
N THR A 76 -8.10 7.14 5.90
CA THR A 76 -7.71 5.95 5.14
C THR A 76 -6.20 5.94 4.94
N VAL A 77 -5.55 4.89 5.45
CA VAL A 77 -4.12 4.64 5.25
C VAL A 77 -3.89 4.10 3.85
N TYR A 78 -2.98 4.72 3.10
CA TYR A 78 -2.62 4.28 1.75
C TYR A 78 -1.37 3.40 1.75
N TRP A 79 -0.31 3.85 2.43
CA TRP A 79 0.93 3.12 2.66
C TRP A 79 1.66 3.75 3.84
N PHE A 80 2.78 3.15 4.23
CA PHE A 80 3.71 3.70 5.22
C PHE A 80 4.95 4.22 4.50
N GLU A 81 5.46 5.37 4.92
CA GLU A 81 6.75 5.90 4.47
C GLU A 81 7.75 5.76 5.62
N GLY A 82 8.92 5.18 5.31
CA GLY A 82 10.03 5.15 6.26
C GLY A 82 10.61 6.54 6.44
N PHE A 83 11.05 6.86 7.65
CA PHE A 83 11.71 8.11 7.98
C PHE A 83 12.93 7.90 8.88
N ASP A 84 13.88 8.81 8.73
CA ASP A 84 15.08 8.92 9.56
C ASP A 84 14.91 10.05 10.60
N LYS A 85 15.85 10.14 11.55
CA LYS A 85 15.81 11.11 12.65
C LYS A 85 15.66 12.56 12.18
N GLU A 86 16.27 12.91 11.05
CA GLU A 86 16.29 14.27 10.50
C GLU A 86 14.95 14.70 9.90
N GLN A 87 14.07 13.76 9.60
CA GLN A 87 12.77 14.02 8.99
C GLN A 87 11.65 14.20 10.03
N LEU A 88 11.96 14.01 11.31
CA LEU A 88 11.00 14.11 12.40
C LEU A 88 10.61 15.57 12.68
N PRO A 89 9.32 15.82 12.95
CA PRO A 89 8.89 17.03 13.64
C PRO A 89 9.67 17.19 14.96
N VAL A 90 10.04 18.42 15.27
CA VAL A 90 10.89 18.75 16.43
C VAL A 90 10.29 18.22 17.73
N GLU A 91 8.96 18.21 17.83
CA GLU A 91 8.21 17.75 19.00
C GLU A 91 8.34 16.24 19.24
N LEU A 92 8.67 15.47 18.21
CA LEU A 92 8.71 14.00 18.26
C LEU A 92 10.13 13.44 18.33
N VAL A 93 11.16 14.28 18.21
CA VAL A 93 12.57 13.88 18.38
C VAL A 93 12.83 13.12 19.70
N PRO A 94 12.21 13.46 20.85
CA PRO A 94 12.41 12.71 22.08
C PRO A 94 11.92 11.25 22.05
N LEU A 95 11.06 10.88 21.09
CA LEU A 95 10.58 9.51 20.91
C LEU A 95 11.54 8.65 20.08
N TRP A 96 12.61 9.23 19.56
CA TRP A 96 13.57 8.52 18.72
C TRP A 96 14.46 7.58 19.55
N GLU A 97 14.57 6.34 19.09
CA GLU A 97 15.50 5.35 19.63
C GLU A 97 16.69 5.22 18.67
N ASP A 98 17.88 5.57 19.16
CA ASP A 98 19.12 5.32 18.42
C ASP A 98 19.39 3.79 18.32
N ALA A 99 20.10 3.38 17.27
CA ALA A 99 20.36 1.96 16.94
C ALA A 99 21.35 1.25 17.88
#